data_AF-A0A091HLE4-F1
#
_entry.id   AF-A0A091HLE4-F1
#
_cell.length_a   1.000
_cell.length_b   1.000
_cell.length_c   1.000
_cell.angle_alpha   90.00
_cell.angle_beta   90.00
_cell.angle_gamma   90.00
#
_symmetry.space_group_name_H-M   'P 1'
#
loop_
_entity.id
_entity.type
_entity.pdbx_description
1 polymer ?
#
loop_
_entity_poly.entity_id
_entity_poly.type
_entity_poly.pdbx_seq_one_letter_code
_entity_poly.pdbx_strand_id
1 'polypeptide(L)'
;QYFHLAAWLLPSVKSIAVLALSSVDGDPVAGICYVGNQSLENLRGFVLAPLLIYLAIGSMFLLAGFVSLFRIRSKLMIRLGLFTVLYTVPAASVVACLFYEQHNRPRWEATHNCPCLRDQQPDQARRPDYAVFMLKYFM
;
A
#
# COMPACT_ATOMS: atom_id res chain seq x y z
N GLN A 1 20.41 11.51 15.13
CA GLN A 1 20.29 12.28 13.87
C GLN A 1 20.13 11.40 12.63
N TYR A 2 20.80 10.24 12.52
CA TYR A 2 20.66 9.32 11.38
C TYR A 2 19.21 8.92 11.03
N PHE A 3 18.36 8.62 12.02
CA PHE A 3 16.96 8.28 11.77
C PHE A 3 16.15 9.44 11.17
N HIS A 4 16.41 10.69 11.60
CA HIS A 4 15.78 11.86 10.99
C HIS A 4 16.22 12.00 9.55
N LEU A 5 17.53 11.93 9.28
CA LEU A 5 18.05 12.03 7.92
C LEU A 5 17.39 11.00 6.99
N ALA A 6 17.31 9.73 7.40
CA ALA A 6 16.67 8.68 6.61
C ALA A 6 15.16 8.93 6.41
N ALA A 7 14.46 9.32 7.47
CA ALA A 7 13.01 9.55 7.44
C ALA A 7 12.61 10.73 6.52
N TRP A 8 13.47 11.74 6.37
CA TRP A 8 13.23 12.85 5.45
C TRP A 8 13.75 12.56 4.04
N LEU A 9 14.96 12.01 3.92
CA LEU A 9 15.62 11.82 2.63
C LEU A 9 14.88 10.80 1.76
N LEU A 10 14.47 9.66 2.32
CA LEU A 10 13.84 8.59 1.54
C LEU A 10 12.51 9.06 0.88
N PRO A 11 11.56 9.67 1.62
CA PRO A 11 10.37 10.25 1.00
C PRO A 11 10.67 11.37 0.01
N SER A 12 11.61 12.29 0.34
CA SER A 12 11.94 13.40 -0.55
C SER A 12 12.49 12.91 -1.90
N VAL A 13 13.43 11.97 -1.89
CA VAL A 13 13.99 11.39 -3.12
C VAL A 13 12.89 10.68 -3.92
N LYS A 14 12.03 9.91 -3.25
CA LYS A 14 10.90 9.24 -3.90
C LYS A 14 9.93 10.24 -4.54
N SER A 15 9.57 11.32 -3.84
CA SER A 15 8.70 12.38 -4.38
C SER A 15 9.33 13.08 -5.58
N ILE A 16 10.61 13.42 -5.53
CA ILE A 16 11.33 14.01 -6.66
C ILE A 16 11.34 13.06 -7.86
N ALA A 17 11.59 11.77 -7.65
CA ALA A 17 11.58 10.77 -8.72
C ALA A 17 10.21 10.67 -9.39
N VAL A 18 9.13 10.62 -8.62
CA VAL A 18 7.75 10.58 -9.15
C VAL A 18 7.44 11.81 -10.00
N LEU A 19 7.86 13.00 -9.54
CA LEU A 19 7.67 14.25 -10.28
C LEU A 19 8.52 14.30 -11.56
N ALA A 20 9.78 13.88 -11.48
CA ALA A 20 10.69 13.85 -12.64
C ALA A 20 10.19 12.90 -13.74
N LEU A 21 9.53 11.81 -13.35
CA LEU A 21 8.94 10.82 -14.27
C LEU A 21 7.49 11.14 -14.65
N SER A 22 6.96 12.32 -14.25
CA SER A 22 5.58 12.74 -14.53
C SER A 22 4.53 11.67 -14.22
N SER A 23 4.76 10.89 -13.17
CA SER A 23 3.97 9.69 -12.85
C SER A 23 2.81 9.98 -11.89
N VAL A 24 2.31 11.21 -11.87
CA VAL A 24 1.22 11.65 -10.99
C VAL A 24 -0.09 11.59 -11.75
N ASP A 25 -1.02 10.78 -11.25
CA ASP A 25 -2.33 10.54 -11.86
C ASP A 25 -3.45 11.12 -10.99
N GLY A 26 -4.58 11.50 -11.60
CA GLY A 26 -5.79 11.88 -10.86
C GLY A 26 -6.60 10.66 -10.41
N ASP A 27 -7.12 10.68 -9.18
CA ASP A 27 -8.13 9.75 -8.69
C ASP A 27 -9.50 10.46 -8.58
N PRO A 28 -10.45 10.17 -9.48
CA PRO A 28 -11.78 10.80 -9.46
C PRO A 28 -12.64 10.33 -8.28
N VAL A 29 -12.31 9.20 -7.64
CA VAL A 29 -13.08 8.66 -6.52
C VAL A 29 -12.72 9.38 -5.23
N ALA A 30 -11.43 9.52 -4.95
CA ALA A 30 -10.93 10.19 -3.75
C ALA A 30 -10.78 11.72 -3.93
N GLY A 31 -10.80 12.23 -5.17
CA GLY A 31 -10.62 13.65 -5.46
C GLY A 31 -9.20 14.16 -5.20
N ILE A 32 -8.20 13.28 -5.31
CA ILE A 32 -6.78 13.61 -5.06
C ILE A 32 -5.90 13.21 -6.24
N CYS A 33 -4.68 13.74 -6.28
CA CYS A 33 -3.65 13.29 -7.20
C CYS A 33 -2.72 12.28 -6.50
N TYR A 34 -2.46 11.14 -7.12
CA TYR A 34 -1.65 10.06 -6.56
C TYR A 34 -0.88 9.31 -7.65
N VAL A 35 0.24 8.67 -7.28
CA VAL A 35 1.08 7.92 -8.23
C VAL A 35 0.51 6.53 -8.49
N GLY A 36 0.53 6.12 -9.77
CA GLY A 36 0.18 4.76 -10.16
C GLY A 36 -1.31 4.46 -10.15
N ASN A 37 -2.18 5.47 -10.18
CA ASN A 37 -3.63 5.26 -10.27
C ASN A 37 -4.02 4.73 -11.66
N GLN A 38 -3.34 5.15 -12.72
CA GLN A 38 -3.62 4.69 -14.09
C GLN A 38 -2.60 3.66 -14.59
N SER A 39 -1.43 3.58 -13.97
CA SER A 39 -0.32 2.73 -14.44
C SER A 39 0.10 1.70 -13.39
N LEU A 40 -0.02 0.41 -13.74
CA LEU A 40 0.39 -0.70 -12.86
C LEU A 40 1.89 -0.72 -12.56
N GLU A 41 2.71 -0.27 -13.52
CA GLU A 41 4.16 -0.19 -13.35
C GLU A 41 4.52 0.83 -12.26
N ASN A 42 3.94 2.03 -12.30
CA ASN A 42 4.15 3.06 -11.30
C ASN A 42 3.57 2.66 -9.93
N LEU A 43 2.42 1.99 -9.90
CA LEU A 43 1.86 1.42 -8.67
C LEU A 43 2.84 0.44 -8.01
N ARG A 44 3.40 -0.48 -8.80
CA ARG A 44 4.38 -1.47 -8.33
C ARG A 44 5.67 -0.82 -7.85
N GLY A 45 6.28 0.02 -8.69
CA GLY A 45 7.59 0.60 -8.45
C GLY A 45 7.59 1.64 -7.34
N PHE A 46 6.62 2.56 -7.35
CA PHE A 46 6.59 3.67 -6.39
C PHE A 46 5.77 3.36 -5.14
N VAL A 47 4.77 2.49 -5.17
CA VAL A 47 3.89 2.30 -4.01
C VAL A 47 4.13 0.94 -3.36
N LEU A 48 3.83 -0.14 -4.08
CA LEU A 48 3.76 -1.47 -3.50
C LEU A 48 5.15 -2.00 -3.09
N ALA A 49 6.17 -1.89 -3.96
CA ALA A 49 7.50 -2.41 -3.66
C ALA A 49 8.16 -1.70 -2.46
N PRO A 50 8.19 -0.36 -2.36
CA PRO A 50 8.72 0.32 -1.17
C PRO A 50 7.93 -0.02 0.09
N LEU A 51 6.60 -0.09 0.01
CA LEU A 51 5.76 -0.40 1.17
C LEU A 51 6.00 -1.84 1.67
N LEU A 52 6.18 -2.80 0.77
CA LEU A 52 6.54 -4.17 1.12
C LEU A 52 7.91 -4.27 1.78
N ILE A 53 8.91 -3.56 1.26
CA ILE A 53 10.25 -3.52 1.86
C ILE A 53 10.18 -2.94 3.28
N TYR A 54 9.48 -1.83 3.46
CA TYR A 54 9.32 -1.21 4.78
C TYR A 54 8.55 -2.11 5.75
N LEU A 55 7.49 -2.76 5.30
CA LEU A 55 6.71 -3.70 6.12
C LEU A 55 7.52 -4.94 6.48
N ALA A 56 8.31 -5.48 5.55
CA ALA A 56 9.19 -6.62 5.79
C ALA A 56 10.25 -6.27 6.84
N ILE A 57 10.97 -5.17 6.65
CA ILE A 57 12.00 -4.72 7.60
C ILE A 57 11.38 -4.43 8.98
N GLY A 58 10.25 -3.71 9.01
CA GLY A 58 9.53 -3.41 10.25
C GLY A 58 9.03 -4.66 10.97
N SER A 59 8.45 -5.62 10.24
CA SER A 59 7.96 -6.88 10.82
C SER A 59 9.09 -7.75 11.38
N MET A 60 10.27 -7.76 10.76
CA MET A 60 11.45 -8.44 11.32
C MET A 60 11.88 -7.83 12.65
N PHE A 61 11.97 -6.49 12.75
CA PHE A 61 12.26 -5.83 14.02
C PHE A 61 11.18 -6.06 15.07
N LEU A 62 9.91 -6.12 14.65
CA LEU A 62 8.79 -6.39 15.54
C LEU A 62 8.80 -7.81 16.09
N LEU A 63 9.04 -8.82 15.25
CA LEU A 63 9.16 -10.19 15.71
C LEU A 63 10.34 -10.34 16.67
N ALA A 64 11.51 -9.79 16.32
CA ALA A 64 12.69 -9.83 17.20
C ALA A 64 12.42 -9.13 18.54
N GLY A 65 11.77 -7.97 18.50
CA GLY A 65 11.31 -7.23 19.68
C GLY A 65 10.37 -8.09 20.52
N PHE A 66 9.30 -8.60 19.93
CA PHE A 66 8.28 -9.43 20.58
C PHE A 66 8.88 -10.66 21.26
N VAL A 67 9.76 -11.41 20.57
CA VAL A 67 10.49 -12.56 21.15
C VAL A 67 11.31 -12.14 22.37
N SER A 68 12.01 -11.00 22.29
CA SER A 68 12.74 -10.43 23.42
C SER A 68 11.82 -10.06 24.59
N LEU A 69 10.60 -9.58 24.32
CA LEU A 69 9.62 -9.20 25.35
C LEU A 69 9.11 -10.39 26.18
N PHE A 70 8.87 -11.56 25.57
CA PHE A 70 8.45 -12.75 26.31
C PHE A 70 9.48 -13.18 27.35
N ARG A 71 10.75 -12.86 27.13
CA ARG A 71 11.85 -13.21 28.03
C ARG A 71 11.95 -12.30 29.25
N ILE A 72 11.49 -11.04 29.19
CA ILE A 72 11.80 -9.99 30.20
C ILE A 72 10.58 -9.54 31.03
N ARG A 73 9.34 -9.74 30.56
CA ARG A 73 8.08 -9.44 31.29
C ARG A 73 7.98 -8.03 31.93
N SER A 74 8.37 -6.98 31.21
CA SER A 74 8.23 -5.59 31.66
C SER A 74 6.93 -4.93 31.16
N LYS A 75 6.15 -4.28 32.05
CA LYS A 75 4.86 -3.64 31.73
C LYS A 75 4.98 -2.46 30.75
N LEU A 76 6.09 -1.71 30.78
CA LEU A 76 6.33 -0.59 29.86
C LEU A 76 6.51 -1.07 28.41
N MET A 77 7.14 -2.22 28.23
CA MET A 77 7.40 -2.79 26.90
C MET A 77 6.15 -3.40 26.26
N ILE A 78 5.21 -3.95 27.05
CA ILE A 78 3.92 -4.43 26.55
C ILE A 78 3.13 -3.29 25.89
N ARG A 79 3.16 -2.09 26.50
CA ARG A 79 2.50 -0.90 25.96
C ARG A 79 3.12 -0.46 24.63
N LEU A 80 4.44 -0.52 24.50
CA LEU A 80 5.14 -0.23 23.25
C LEU A 80 4.77 -1.24 22.15
N GLY A 81 4.73 -2.53 22.48
CA GLY A 81 4.32 -3.59 21.54
C GLY A 81 2.91 -3.42 21.01
N LEU A 82 1.94 -3.06 21.86
CA LEU A 82 0.56 -2.79 21.45
C LEU A 82 0.48 -1.64 20.43
N PHE A 83 1.17 -0.52 20.71
CA PHE A 83 1.19 0.60 19.78
C PHE A 83 1.77 0.18 18.44
N THR A 84 2.88 -0.56 18.42
CA THR A 84 3.48 -0.94 17.15
C THR A 84 2.64 -1.92 16.34
N VAL A 85 1.93 -2.86 16.97
CA VAL A 85 0.95 -3.71 16.28
C VAL A 85 -0.18 -2.88 15.68
N LEU A 86 -0.72 -1.91 16.44
CA LEU A 86 -1.78 -1.01 15.97
C LEU A 86 -1.36 -0.17 14.75
N TYR A 87 -0.07 0.15 14.59
CA TYR A 87 0.44 0.83 13.38
C TYR A 87 0.81 -0.12 12.23
N THR A 88 1.14 -1.37 12.54
CA THR A 88 1.53 -2.37 11.53
C THR A 88 0.33 -2.98 10.81
N VAL A 89 -0.78 -3.18 11.52
CA VAL A 89 -2.01 -3.75 10.96
C VAL A 89 -2.59 -2.87 9.83
N PRO A 90 -2.74 -1.54 9.99
CA PRO A 90 -3.17 -0.65 8.89
C PRO A 90 -2.21 -0.67 7.70
N ALA A 91 -0.89 -0.68 7.94
CA ALA A 91 0.08 -0.78 6.85
C ALA A 91 -0.06 -2.11 6.07
N ALA A 92 -0.28 -3.22 6.77
CA ALA A 92 -0.50 -4.52 6.16
C ALA A 92 -1.84 -4.62 5.42
N SER A 93 -2.92 -4.01 5.95
CA SER A 93 -4.22 -3.97 5.27
C SER A 93 -4.15 -3.15 3.98
N VAL A 94 -3.46 -2.00 3.99
CA VAL A 94 -3.20 -1.21 2.77
C VAL A 94 -2.42 -2.02 1.74
N VAL A 95 -1.38 -2.75 2.14
CA VAL A 95 -0.65 -3.66 1.22
C VAL A 95 -1.58 -4.71 0.61
N ALA A 96 -2.47 -5.32 1.41
CA ALA A 96 -3.43 -6.29 0.92
C ALA A 96 -4.42 -5.67 -0.09
N CYS A 97 -4.92 -4.46 0.18
CA CYS A 97 -5.76 -3.70 -0.75
C CYS A 97 -5.03 -3.43 -2.07
N LEU A 98 -3.77 -3.01 -2.02
CA LEU A 98 -2.94 -2.74 -3.20
C LEU A 98 -2.64 -4.01 -4.00
N PHE A 99 -2.45 -5.16 -3.34
CA PHE A 99 -2.31 -6.45 -4.02
C PHE A 99 -3.59 -6.88 -4.73
N TYR A 100 -4.73 -6.72 -4.08
CA TYR A 100 -6.05 -6.97 -4.68
C TYR A 100 -6.26 -6.09 -5.91
N GLU A 101 -5.95 -4.79 -5.80
CA GLU A 101 -6.06 -3.84 -6.89
C GLU A 101 -5.17 -4.27 -8.05
N GLN A 102 -3.88 -4.50 -7.80
CA GLN A 102 -2.91 -4.96 -8.80
C GLN A 102 -3.37 -6.22 -9.54
N HIS A 103 -3.89 -7.21 -8.82
CA HIS A 103 -4.24 -8.50 -9.42
C HIS A 103 -5.46 -8.40 -10.34
N ASN A 104 -6.44 -7.56 -9.97
CA ASN A 104 -7.70 -7.47 -10.69
C ASN A 104 -7.74 -6.33 -11.72
N ARG A 105 -6.84 -5.33 -11.63
CA ARG A 105 -6.82 -4.18 -12.54
C ARG A 105 -6.80 -4.56 -14.03
N PRO A 106 -5.99 -5.53 -14.50
CA PRO A 106 -5.98 -5.90 -15.92
C PRO A 106 -7.34 -6.39 -16.43
N ARG A 107 -8.11 -7.09 -15.58
CA ARG A 107 -9.46 -7.58 -15.93
C ARG A 107 -10.46 -6.43 -16.01
N TRP A 108 -10.38 -5.49 -15.07
CA TRP A 108 -11.23 -4.30 -15.05
C TRP A 108 -10.99 -3.42 -16.28
N GLU A 109 -9.71 -3.17 -16.61
CA GLU A 109 -9.32 -2.39 -17.78
C GLU A 109 -9.78 -3.05 -19.09
N ALA A 110 -9.58 -4.37 -19.24
CA ALA A 110 -10.01 -5.10 -20.43
C ALA A 110 -11.54 -5.02 -20.64
N THR A 111 -12.31 -5.19 -19.57
CA THR A 111 -13.78 -5.13 -19.61
C THR A 111 -14.29 -3.71 -19.86
N HIS A 112 -13.59 -2.68 -19.36
CA HIS A 112 -13.96 -1.28 -19.56
C HIS A 112 -13.64 -0.80 -20.99
N ASN A 113 -12.52 -1.26 -21.56
CA ASN A 113 -12.04 -0.82 -22.88
C ASN A 113 -12.75 -1.55 -24.05
N CYS A 114 -13.22 -2.80 -23.88
CA CYS A 114 -14.09 -3.46 -24.88
C CYS A 114 -15.48 -3.79 -24.34
N PRO A 115 -16.53 -3.10 -24.80
CA PRO A 115 -17.93 -3.46 -24.50
C PRO A 115 -18.28 -4.88 -24.95
N CYS A 116 -17.62 -5.39 -26.00
CA CYS A 116 -17.79 -6.73 -26.52
C CYS A 116 -17.52 -7.85 -25.50
N LEU A 117 -16.44 -7.70 -24.72
CA LEU A 117 -16.00 -8.68 -23.73
C LEU A 117 -16.93 -8.67 -22.51
N ARG A 118 -17.42 -7.48 -22.17
CA ARG A 118 -18.38 -7.27 -21.09
C ARG A 118 -19.68 -8.03 -21.32
N ASP A 119 -20.18 -8.02 -22.56
CA ASP A 119 -21.46 -8.64 -22.91
C ASP A 119 -21.33 -10.17 -23.04
N GLN A 120 -20.17 -10.67 -23.46
CA GLN A 120 -19.90 -12.11 -23.55
C GLN A 120 -19.59 -12.78 -22.20
N GLN A 121 -19.00 -12.04 -21.27
CA GLN A 121 -18.50 -12.61 -20.02
C GLN A 121 -18.90 -11.76 -18.79
N PRO A 122 -20.21 -11.72 -18.46
CA PRO A 122 -20.75 -10.88 -17.40
C PRO A 122 -20.14 -11.19 -16.01
N ASP A 123 -19.70 -12.42 -15.77
CA ASP A 123 -19.01 -12.82 -14.52
C ASP A 123 -17.61 -12.20 -14.38
N GLN A 124 -16.92 -11.90 -15.48
CA GLN A 124 -15.61 -11.23 -15.47
C GLN A 124 -15.72 -9.70 -15.43
N ALA A 125 -16.89 -9.14 -15.74
CA ALA A 125 -17.20 -7.72 -15.61
C ALA A 125 -17.38 -7.25 -14.15
N ARG A 126 -16.90 -8.05 -13.18
CA ARG A 126 -17.01 -7.76 -11.75
C ARG A 126 -16.30 -6.45 -11.45
N ARG A 127 -17.09 -5.44 -11.13
CA ARG A 127 -16.62 -4.09 -10.84
C ARG A 127 -15.65 -4.10 -9.66
N PRO A 128 -14.70 -3.15 -9.61
CA PRO A 128 -13.89 -2.93 -8.41
C PRO A 128 -14.79 -2.81 -7.18
N ASP A 129 -14.44 -3.53 -6.11
CA ASP A 129 -15.15 -3.40 -4.85
C ASP A 129 -14.80 -2.05 -4.22
N TYR A 130 -15.78 -1.15 -4.19
CA TYR A 130 -15.63 0.19 -3.64
C TYR A 130 -15.21 0.18 -2.16
N ALA A 131 -15.62 -0.84 -1.40
CA ALA A 131 -15.24 -0.98 0.00
C ALA A 131 -13.72 -1.17 0.16
N VAL A 132 -13.08 -1.88 -0.76
CA VAL A 132 -11.61 -2.08 -0.75
C VAL A 132 -10.88 -0.77 -1.04
N PHE A 133 -11.40 0.06 -1.94
CA PHE A 133 -10.84 1.39 -2.22
C PHE A 133 -10.97 2.31 -1.01
N MET A 134 -12.14 2.36 -0.36
CA MET A 134 -12.33 3.17 0.84
C MET A 134 -11.50 2.68 2.02
N LEU A 135 -11.32 1.36 2.15
CA LEU A 135 -10.48 0.78 3.21
C LEU A 135 -9.02 1.25 3.09
N LYS A 136 -8.47 1.34 1.87
CA LYS A 136 -7.12 1.87 1.62
C LYS A 136 -6.94 3.31 2.14
N TYR A 137 -7.97 4.13 2.06
CA TYR A 137 -7.93 5.54 2.49
C TYR A 137 -8.26 5.72 3.97
N PHE A 138 -9.02 4.80 4.56
CA PHE A 138 -9.41 4.83 5.96
C PHE A 138 -8.31 4.30 6.90
N MET A 139 -7.54 3.31 6.43
CA MET A 139 -6.41 2.71 7.13
C MET A 139 -5.17 3.61 7.09
#